data_AF-A0A250IE96-F1
#
_entry.id   AF-A0A250IE96-F1
#
_cell.length_a   1.000
_cell.length_b   1.000
_cell.length_c   1.000
_cell.angle_alpha   90.00
_cell.angle_beta   90.00
_cell.angle_gamma   90.00
#
_symmetry.space_group_name_H-M   'P 1'
#
loop_
_entity.id
_entity.type
_entity.pdbx_description
1 polymer ?
#
loop_
_entity_poly.entity_id
_entity_poly.type
_entity_poly.pdbx_seq_one_letter_code
_entity_poly.pdbx_strand_id
1 'polypeptide(L)'
;MIKATLDEVLRYRNEEVIRRFLQTWDMPREEAEDLFQETKKWLWLNAYLTKPGERPPGLAITFPLRLLDEMWHTFILDTLDYTQFCEQYFGFFIHHKPTTQEELDALDATRQRDPGELRAETEAEFRKQYELIYEHLGPETLSKWYSDYLELYTDEYLESSWRWSFSPHDQSAPMRLRLTPPRQDSEDLGMPSAHVA
;
A
#
# COMPACT_ATOMS: atom_id res chain seq x y z
N MET A 1 -19.59 -12.64 11.28
CA MET A 1 -18.74 -12.17 12.39
C MET A 1 -17.33 -12.63 12.11
N ILE A 2 -16.32 -11.83 12.44
CA ILE A 2 -14.92 -12.24 12.24
C ILE A 2 -14.63 -13.51 13.05
N LYS A 3 -13.65 -14.29 12.61
CA LYS A 3 -13.36 -15.60 13.20
C LYS A 3 -12.41 -15.54 14.39
N ALA A 4 -11.61 -14.48 14.51
CA ALA A 4 -10.54 -14.37 15.49
C ALA A 4 -10.54 -13.07 16.29
N THR A 5 -10.09 -13.17 17.54
CA THR A 5 -9.76 -12.03 18.41
C THR A 5 -8.53 -11.27 17.92
N LEU A 6 -8.36 -10.02 18.38
CA LEU A 6 -7.18 -9.23 18.04
C LEU A 6 -5.88 -9.95 18.42
N ASP A 7 -5.83 -10.52 19.63
CA ASP A 7 -4.65 -11.24 20.12
C ASP A 7 -4.25 -12.43 19.23
N GLU A 8 -5.22 -13.14 18.67
CA GLU A 8 -4.96 -14.25 17.74
C GLU A 8 -4.33 -13.75 16.44
N VAL A 9 -4.82 -12.62 15.91
CA VAL A 9 -4.25 -11.99 14.72
C VAL A 9 -2.83 -11.47 14.98
N LEU A 10 -2.59 -10.86 16.14
CA LEU A 10 -1.28 -10.32 16.50
C LEU A 10 -0.20 -11.41 16.70
N ARG A 11 -0.59 -12.67 16.95
CA ARG A 11 0.33 -13.81 16.99
C ARG A 11 0.83 -14.26 15.61
N TYR A 12 0.13 -13.94 14.53
CA TYR A 12 0.56 -14.29 13.18
C TYR A 12 1.93 -13.67 12.86
N ARG A 13 2.82 -14.45 12.24
CA ARG A 13 4.17 -14.04 11.83
C ARG A 13 4.37 -14.38 10.36
N ASN A 14 5.08 -13.51 9.65
CA ASN A 14 5.49 -13.75 8.28
C ASN A 14 6.85 -13.06 8.02
N GLU A 15 7.92 -13.84 8.06
CA GLU A 15 9.28 -13.33 7.87
C GLU A 15 9.53 -12.81 6.45
N GLU A 16 8.84 -13.39 5.45
CA GLU A 16 9.00 -12.98 4.06
C GLU A 16 8.41 -11.58 3.80
N VAL A 17 7.30 -11.25 4.46
CA VAL A 17 6.74 -9.90 4.42
C VAL A 17 7.73 -8.89 4.98
N ILE A 18 8.29 -9.14 6.17
CA ILE A 18 9.30 -8.26 6.79
C ILE A 18 10.54 -8.15 5.90
N ARG A 19 11.06 -9.28 5.41
CA ARG A 19 12.24 -9.32 4.55
C ARG A 19 12.04 -8.50 3.27
N ARG A 20 10.88 -8.64 2.61
CA ARG A 20 10.54 -7.87 1.39
C ARG A 20 10.32 -6.40 1.70
N PHE A 21 9.69 -6.08 2.82
CA PHE A 21 9.49 -4.71 3.25
C PHE A 21 10.84 -3.99 3.42
N LEU A 22 11.78 -4.62 4.11
CA LEU A 22 13.15 -4.10 4.31
C LEU A 22 14.02 -4.07 3.04
N GLN A 23 13.60 -4.75 1.96
CA GLN A 23 14.24 -4.56 0.65
C GLN A 23 13.79 -3.26 -0.01
N THR A 24 12.56 -2.83 0.28
CA THR A 24 11.97 -1.59 -0.23
C THR A 24 12.28 -0.40 0.67
N TRP A 25 12.34 -0.58 1.99
CA TRP A 25 12.46 0.50 2.97
C TRP A 25 13.72 0.35 3.82
N ASP A 26 14.49 1.43 3.93
CA ASP A 26 15.66 1.53 4.80
C ASP A 26 15.25 1.87 6.23
N MET A 27 15.01 0.85 7.04
CA MET A 27 14.68 1.04 8.43
C MET A 27 15.14 -0.13 9.30
N PRO A 28 15.22 0.05 10.62
CA PRO A 28 15.49 -1.05 11.55
C PRO A 28 14.45 -2.16 11.41
N ARG A 29 14.91 -3.42 11.50
CA ARG A 29 14.02 -4.58 11.46
C ARG A 29 12.94 -4.55 12.54
N GLU A 30 13.30 -4.14 13.75
CA GLU A 30 12.36 -4.02 14.88
C GLU A 30 11.21 -3.06 14.55
N GLU A 31 11.51 -1.97 13.85
CA GLU A 31 10.51 -0.98 13.41
C GLU A 31 9.59 -1.55 12.33
N ALA A 32 10.13 -2.32 11.37
CA ALA A 32 9.31 -3.01 10.37
C ALA A 32 8.43 -4.11 10.99
N GLU A 33 8.93 -4.84 11.99
CA GLU A 33 8.17 -5.86 12.72
C GLU A 33 7.05 -5.24 13.55
N ASP A 34 7.32 -4.12 14.20
CA ASP A 34 6.34 -3.32 14.92
C ASP A 34 5.27 -2.73 13.97
N LEU A 35 5.69 -2.16 12.84
CA LEU A 35 4.80 -1.68 11.80
C LEU A 35 3.88 -2.79 11.28
N PHE A 36 4.39 -4.02 11.10
CA PHE A 36 3.56 -5.15 10.71
C PHE A 36 2.54 -5.54 11.78
N GLN A 37 2.85 -5.37 13.07
CA GLN A 37 1.85 -5.54 14.14
C GLN A 37 0.74 -4.48 14.03
N GLU A 38 1.10 -3.23 13.78
CA GLU A 38 0.13 -2.15 13.59
C GLU A 38 -0.72 -2.35 12.33
N THR A 39 -0.14 -2.82 11.22
CA THR A 39 -0.90 -3.18 9.99
C THR A 39 -1.93 -4.27 10.29
N LYS A 40 -1.57 -5.28 11.09
CA LYS A 40 -2.52 -6.33 11.50
C LYS A 40 -3.64 -5.81 12.39
N LYS A 41 -3.37 -4.85 13.30
CA LYS A 41 -4.42 -4.17 14.07
C LYS A 41 -5.38 -3.44 13.14
N TRP A 42 -4.85 -2.71 12.14
CA TRP A 42 -5.66 -1.99 11.15
C TRP A 42 -6.54 -2.93 10.32
N LEU A 43 -5.99 -4.05 9.85
CA LEU A 43 -6.75 -5.09 9.12
C LEU A 43 -7.81 -5.73 10.00
N TRP A 44 -7.48 -6.05 11.25
CA TRP A 44 -8.43 -6.62 12.20
C TRP A 44 -9.57 -5.64 12.46
N LEU A 45 -9.30 -4.35 12.68
CA LEU A 45 -10.34 -3.36 12.92
C LEU A 45 -11.26 -3.19 11.71
N ASN A 46 -10.69 -3.15 10.50
CA ASN A 46 -11.48 -3.16 9.26
C ASN A 46 -12.39 -4.37 9.18
N ALA A 47 -11.85 -5.57 9.42
CA ALA A 47 -12.65 -6.80 9.42
C ALA A 47 -13.74 -6.78 10.50
N TYR A 48 -13.39 -6.34 11.70
CA TYR A 48 -14.27 -6.30 12.87
C TYR A 48 -15.48 -5.40 12.64
N LEU A 49 -15.24 -4.25 12.01
CA LEU A 49 -16.27 -3.27 11.70
C LEU A 49 -17.10 -3.67 10.46
N THR A 50 -16.60 -4.58 9.62
CA THR A 50 -17.32 -5.04 8.42
C THR A 50 -18.48 -5.95 8.81
N LYS A 51 -19.71 -5.50 8.55
CA LYS A 51 -20.89 -6.35 8.69
C LYS A 51 -21.06 -7.25 7.45
N PRO A 52 -21.52 -8.51 7.62
CA PRO A 52 -21.77 -9.40 6.49
C PRO A 52 -22.76 -8.77 5.49
N GLY A 53 -22.33 -8.64 4.24
CA GLY A 53 -23.15 -8.06 3.16
C GLY A 53 -23.19 -6.53 3.12
N GLU A 54 -22.49 -5.84 4.02
CA GLU A 54 -22.31 -4.39 3.96
C GLU A 54 -20.89 -4.06 3.46
N ARG A 55 -20.77 -2.88 2.83
CA ARG A 55 -19.45 -2.31 2.58
C ARG A 55 -18.82 -2.02 3.96
N PRO A 56 -17.53 -2.36 4.20
CA PRO A 56 -16.86 -2.03 5.45
C PRO A 56 -17.11 -0.57 5.82
N PRO A 57 -17.32 -0.22 7.11
CA PRO A 57 -17.12 1.15 7.56
C PRO A 57 -15.72 1.53 7.11
N GLY A 58 -15.63 2.45 6.15
CA GLY A 58 -14.37 2.77 5.50
C GLY A 58 -13.46 3.42 6.52
N LEU A 59 -12.55 2.63 7.11
CA LEU A 59 -11.39 3.22 7.74
C LEU A 59 -10.54 3.76 6.60
N ALA A 60 -10.34 5.07 6.60
CA ALA A 60 -9.50 5.71 5.63
C ALA A 60 -8.04 5.45 6.00
N ILE A 61 -7.25 5.08 4.99
CA ILE A 61 -5.81 5.25 5.05
C ILE A 61 -5.52 6.69 4.68
N THR A 62 -5.11 7.47 5.66
CA THR A 62 -4.77 8.89 5.51
C THR A 62 -3.25 9.05 5.58
N PHE A 63 -2.76 10.26 5.34
CA PHE A 63 -1.32 10.55 5.29
C PHE A 63 -0.51 9.96 6.49
N PRO A 64 -0.94 10.09 7.77
CA PRO A 64 -0.22 9.50 8.90
C PRO A 64 -0.09 7.97 8.84
N LEU A 65 -1.00 7.30 8.12
CA LEU A 65 -1.05 5.84 8.00
C LEU A 65 -0.37 5.34 6.73
N ARG A 66 0.32 6.20 5.96
CA ARG A 66 0.89 5.83 4.67
C ARG A 66 1.85 4.65 4.77
N LEU A 67 2.72 4.61 5.78
CA LEU A 67 3.65 3.48 5.93
C LEU A 67 2.93 2.17 6.32
N LEU A 68 1.78 2.23 7.01
CA LEU A 68 0.94 1.05 7.22
C LEU A 68 0.37 0.52 5.90
N ASP A 69 0.00 1.41 4.98
CA ASP A 69 -0.48 1.04 3.64
C ASP A 69 0.62 0.35 2.83
N GLU A 70 1.85 0.87 2.87
CA GLU A 70 3.00 0.28 2.18
C GLU A 70 3.34 -1.12 2.74
N MET A 71 3.23 -1.31 4.06
CA MET A 71 3.36 -2.63 4.68
C MET A 71 2.21 -3.55 4.27
N TRP A 72 0.99 -3.03 4.17
CA TRP A 72 -0.15 -3.79 3.66
C TRP A 72 0.04 -4.18 2.19
N HIS A 73 0.55 -3.29 1.33
CA HIS A 73 0.90 -3.59 -0.07
C HIS A 73 1.93 -4.72 -0.14
N THR A 74 2.93 -4.68 0.73
CA THR A 74 3.93 -5.76 0.79
C THR A 74 3.29 -7.08 1.20
N PHE A 75 2.36 -7.06 2.16
CA PHE A 75 1.68 -8.27 2.61
C PHE A 75 0.70 -8.83 1.58
N ILE A 76 -0.15 -8.00 0.97
CA ILE A 76 -1.15 -8.46 -0.02
C ILE A 76 -0.52 -9.07 -1.27
N LEU A 77 0.71 -8.67 -1.60
CA LEU A 77 1.48 -9.26 -2.70
C LEU A 77 1.98 -10.69 -2.39
N ASP A 78 2.08 -11.09 -1.12
CA ASP A 78 2.19 -12.50 -0.74
C ASP A 78 0.81 -13.18 -0.80
N THR A 79 0.27 -13.25 -2.02
CA THR A 79 -1.16 -13.52 -2.23
C THR A 79 -1.63 -14.84 -1.61
N LEU A 80 -0.78 -15.88 -1.56
CA LEU A 80 -1.12 -17.15 -0.93
C LEU A 80 -1.27 -16.99 0.58
N ASP A 81 -0.24 -16.44 1.25
CA ASP A 81 -0.23 -16.26 2.69
C ASP A 81 -1.28 -15.25 3.14
N TYR A 82 -1.45 -14.17 2.40
CA TYR A 82 -2.46 -13.14 2.68
C TYR A 82 -3.88 -13.69 2.54
N THR A 83 -4.16 -14.48 1.50
CA THR A 83 -5.47 -15.12 1.33
C THR A 83 -5.75 -16.08 2.49
N GLN A 84 -4.77 -16.92 2.86
CA GLN A 84 -4.92 -17.84 3.99
C GLN A 84 -5.13 -17.09 5.31
N PHE A 85 -4.37 -16.02 5.54
CA PHE A 85 -4.54 -15.14 6.69
C PHE A 85 -5.96 -14.58 6.76
N CYS A 86 -6.45 -13.95 5.69
CA CYS A 86 -7.80 -13.39 5.65
C CYS A 86 -8.89 -14.45 5.88
N GLU A 87 -8.81 -15.59 5.21
CA GLU A 87 -9.79 -16.67 5.35
C GLU A 87 -9.79 -17.30 6.75
N GLN A 88 -8.62 -17.45 7.35
CA GLN A 88 -8.44 -18.01 8.68
C GLN A 88 -8.97 -17.06 9.77
N TYR A 89 -8.53 -15.79 9.76
CA TYR A 89 -8.79 -14.86 10.87
C TYR A 89 -10.08 -14.05 10.70
N PHE A 90 -10.45 -13.71 9.46
CA PHE A 90 -11.61 -12.86 9.18
C PHE A 90 -12.76 -13.64 8.56
N GLY A 91 -12.45 -14.68 7.79
CA GLY A 91 -13.42 -15.48 7.05
C GLY A 91 -13.84 -14.87 5.72
N PHE A 92 -13.11 -13.86 5.25
CA PHE A 92 -13.27 -13.22 3.95
C PHE A 92 -12.00 -12.44 3.61
N PHE A 93 -11.77 -12.24 2.32
CA PHE A 93 -10.66 -11.44 1.81
C PHE A 93 -10.89 -9.93 2.04
N ILE A 94 -9.92 -9.24 2.63
CA ILE A 94 -9.94 -7.76 2.71
C ILE A 94 -9.28 -7.22 1.44
N HIS A 95 -10.09 -6.61 0.58
CA HIS A 95 -9.62 -5.98 -0.64
C HIS A 95 -8.99 -4.61 -0.36
N HIS A 96 -7.81 -4.37 -0.94
CA HIS A 96 -7.28 -3.01 -1.09
C HIS A 96 -7.98 -2.33 -2.28
N LYS A 97 -8.51 -1.12 -2.06
CA LYS A 97 -9.12 -0.30 -3.12
C LYS A 97 -8.45 1.08 -3.11
N PRO A 98 -7.49 1.35 -4.01
CA PRO A 98 -6.94 2.68 -4.18
C PRO A 98 -8.02 3.69 -4.60
N THR A 99 -7.85 4.94 -4.18
CA THR A 99 -8.68 6.05 -4.65
C THR A 99 -8.52 6.21 -6.17
N THR A 100 -9.64 6.28 -6.89
CA THR A 100 -9.62 6.43 -8.35
C THR A 100 -9.35 7.88 -8.76
N GLN A 101 -8.88 8.09 -9.99
CA GLN A 101 -8.73 9.46 -10.52
C GLN A 101 -10.05 10.22 -10.54
N GLU A 102 -11.15 9.55 -10.85
CA GLU A 102 -12.49 10.15 -10.82
C GLU A 102 -12.89 10.59 -9.40
N GLU A 103 -12.58 9.79 -8.37
CA GLU A 103 -12.80 10.16 -6.97
C GLU A 103 -11.93 11.38 -6.57
N LEU A 104 -10.67 11.45 -7.04
CA LEU A 104 -9.80 12.61 -6.83
C LEU A 104 -10.31 13.88 -7.52
N ASP A 105 -10.72 13.78 -8.79
CA ASP A 105 -11.24 14.91 -9.56
C ASP A 105 -12.53 15.47 -8.93
N ALA A 106 -13.41 14.58 -8.44
CA ALA A 106 -14.63 14.96 -7.74
C ALA A 106 -14.32 15.67 -6.40
N LEU A 107 -13.32 15.18 -5.66
CA LEU A 107 -12.84 15.81 -4.43
C LEU A 107 -12.28 17.21 -4.71
N ASP A 108 -11.48 17.38 -5.76
CA ASP A 108 -10.93 18.69 -6.14
C ASP A 108 -12.00 19.66 -6.61
N ALA A 109 -12.97 19.21 -7.41
CA ALA A 109 -14.12 20.02 -7.78
C ALA A 109 -14.92 20.49 -6.54
N THR A 110 -15.09 19.60 -5.55
CA THR A 110 -15.77 19.92 -4.28
C THR A 110 -14.96 20.91 -3.47
N ARG A 111 -13.64 20.71 -3.35
CA ARG A 111 -12.71 21.61 -2.67
C ARG A 111 -12.74 23.03 -3.26
N GLN A 112 -12.84 23.14 -4.58
CA GLN A 112 -12.95 24.44 -5.26
C GLN A 112 -14.31 25.10 -5.06
N ARG A 113 -15.39 24.31 -5.06
CA ARG A 113 -16.77 24.80 -4.91
C ARG A 113 -17.10 25.22 -3.49
N ASP A 114 -16.84 24.35 -2.52
CA ASP A 114 -17.12 24.57 -1.09
C ASP A 114 -15.99 24.01 -0.21
N PRO A 115 -14.90 24.77 -0.02
CA PRO A 115 -13.78 24.34 0.82
C PRO A 115 -14.13 24.31 2.32
N GLY A 116 -15.24 24.93 2.74
CA GLY A 116 -15.66 24.96 4.14
C GLY A 116 -16.39 23.68 4.53
N GLU A 117 -17.39 23.30 3.72
CA GLU A 117 -18.15 22.05 3.88
C GLU A 117 -17.21 20.84 3.82
N LEU A 118 -16.32 20.77 2.84
CA LEU A 118 -15.37 19.66 2.70
C LEU A 118 -14.47 19.50 3.93
N ARG A 119 -14.01 20.61 4.51
CA ARG A 119 -13.20 20.57 5.74
C ARG A 119 -14.00 20.02 6.92
N ALA A 120 -15.23 20.48 7.10
CA ALA A 120 -16.10 20.01 8.17
C ALA A 120 -16.44 18.51 8.02
N GLU A 121 -16.70 18.03 6.81
CA GLU A 121 -16.94 16.61 6.53
C GLU A 121 -15.70 15.76 6.82
N THR A 122 -14.53 16.22 6.34
CA THR A 122 -13.25 15.54 6.59
C THR A 122 -12.96 15.45 8.10
N GLU A 123 -13.13 16.55 8.84
CA GLU A 123 -12.97 16.57 10.30
C GLU A 123 -13.93 15.62 11.01
N ALA A 124 -15.18 15.53 10.56
CA ALA A 124 -16.16 14.61 11.11
C ALA A 124 -15.79 13.14 10.86
N GLU A 125 -15.26 12.84 9.67
CA GLU A 125 -14.78 11.50 9.33
C GLU A 125 -13.54 11.10 10.15
N PHE A 126 -12.55 11.99 10.28
CA PHE A 126 -11.40 11.80 11.16
C PHE A 126 -11.82 11.56 12.61
N ARG A 127 -12.76 12.37 13.13
CA ARG A 127 -13.27 12.20 14.51
C ARG A 127 -13.86 10.80 14.71
N LYS A 128 -14.72 10.37 13.80
CA LYS A 128 -15.33 9.03 13.86
C LYS A 128 -14.27 7.93 13.81
N GLN A 129 -13.27 8.07 12.94
CA GLN A 129 -12.18 7.11 12.86
C GLN A 129 -11.34 7.08 14.14
N TYR A 130 -11.04 8.23 14.75
CA TYR A 130 -10.32 8.30 16.02
C TYR A 130 -11.09 7.64 17.15
N GLU A 131 -12.40 7.86 17.22
CA GLU A 131 -13.28 7.21 18.19
C GLU A 131 -13.24 5.68 18.05
N LEU A 132 -13.35 5.15 16.82
CA LEU A 132 -13.28 3.71 16.57
C LEU A 132 -11.92 3.10 16.95
N ILE A 133 -10.83 3.79 16.64
CA ILE A 133 -9.48 3.33 17.01
C ILE A 133 -9.31 3.36 18.52
N TYR A 134 -9.71 4.46 19.18
CA TYR A 134 -9.63 4.58 20.62
C TYR A 134 -10.43 3.49 21.33
N GLU A 135 -11.67 3.26 20.90
CA GLU A 135 -12.60 2.30 21.51
C GLU A 135 -12.07 0.86 21.39
N HIS A 136 -11.52 0.48 20.24
CA HIS A 136 -11.19 -0.91 19.94
C HIS A 136 -9.71 -1.27 20.06
N LEU A 137 -8.80 -0.29 19.89
CA LEU A 137 -7.34 -0.49 19.89
C LEU A 137 -6.63 0.33 20.97
N GLY A 138 -7.35 1.21 21.66
CA GLY A 138 -6.86 1.98 22.79
C GLY A 138 -6.11 3.26 22.42
N PRO A 139 -5.83 4.12 23.42
CA PRO A 139 -5.20 5.42 23.23
C PRO A 139 -3.76 5.33 22.71
N GLU A 140 -3.01 4.29 23.09
CA GLU A 140 -1.62 4.10 22.65
C GLU A 140 -1.54 3.89 21.14
N THR A 141 -2.42 3.04 20.58
CA THR A 141 -2.50 2.82 19.14
C THR A 141 -2.92 4.09 18.41
N LEU A 142 -3.91 4.83 18.94
CA LEU A 142 -4.35 6.09 18.35
C LEU A 142 -3.20 7.12 18.29
N SER A 143 -2.50 7.32 19.41
CA SER A 143 -1.36 8.25 19.50
C SER A 143 -0.25 7.86 18.54
N LYS A 144 0.11 6.57 18.51
CA LYS A 144 1.14 6.06 17.62
C LYS A 144 0.83 6.34 16.16
N TRP A 145 -0.40 6.07 15.74
CA TRP A 145 -0.82 6.20 14.35
C TRP A 145 -0.97 7.65 13.88
N TYR A 146 -1.42 8.56 14.75
CA TYR A 146 -1.80 9.92 14.35
C TYR A 146 -0.93 11.03 14.94
N SER A 147 -0.04 10.71 15.88
CA SER A 147 0.99 11.61 16.41
C SER A 147 2.36 11.10 16.01
N ASP A 148 2.76 9.91 16.50
CA ASP A 148 4.14 9.45 16.37
C ASP A 148 4.51 9.20 14.89
N TYR A 149 3.65 8.50 14.13
CA TYR A 149 3.89 8.24 12.71
C TYR A 149 3.85 9.51 11.86
N LEU A 150 3.08 10.51 12.25
CA LEU A 150 3.06 11.79 11.55
C LEU A 150 4.39 12.54 11.72
N GLU A 151 5.04 12.39 12.87
CA GLU A 151 6.36 12.98 13.15
C GLU A 151 7.51 12.16 12.58
N LEU A 152 7.40 10.83 12.62
CA LEU A 152 8.46 9.90 12.20
C LEU A 152 8.46 9.70 10.68
N TYR A 153 7.29 9.48 10.07
CA TYR A 153 7.15 9.09 8.66
C TYR A 153 6.72 10.30 7.81
N THR A 154 7.51 11.36 7.90
CA THR A 154 7.35 12.55 7.06
C THR A 154 7.59 12.23 5.58
N ASP A 155 7.14 13.09 4.68
CA ASP A 155 7.47 12.93 3.25
C ASP A 155 8.98 12.83 3.00
N GLU A 156 9.78 13.65 3.70
CA GLU A 156 11.25 13.61 3.62
C GLU A 156 11.82 12.27 4.10
N TYR A 157 11.29 11.70 5.19
CA TYR A 157 11.67 10.36 5.64
C TYR A 157 11.33 9.31 4.59
N LEU A 158 10.10 9.32 4.07
CA LEU A 158 9.66 8.34 3.10
C LEU A 158 10.47 8.40 1.81
N GLU A 159 10.76 9.59 1.30
CA GLU A 159 11.59 9.80 0.11
C GLU A 159 13.04 9.33 0.32
N SER A 160 13.63 9.62 1.48
CA SER A 160 15.03 9.27 1.77
C SER A 160 15.23 7.80 2.15
N SER A 161 14.21 7.16 2.71
CA SER A 161 14.29 5.78 3.20
C SER A 161 13.90 4.76 2.12
N TRP A 162 13.34 5.17 1.00
CA TRP A 162 12.90 4.24 -0.05
C TRP A 162 14.08 3.72 -0.90
N ARG A 163 14.35 2.41 -0.86
CA ARG A 163 15.54 1.70 -1.38
C ARG A 163 15.51 1.25 -2.86
N TRP A 164 14.47 1.60 -3.65
CA TRP A 164 14.38 1.42 -5.13
C TRP A 164 13.90 0.03 -5.66
N SER A 165 12.99 -0.04 -6.66
CA SER A 165 13.35 -0.30 -8.08
C SER A 165 12.43 0.29 -9.19
N PHE A 166 11.42 1.11 -8.87
CA PHE A 166 10.52 1.73 -9.87
C PHE A 166 10.03 3.14 -9.45
N SER A 167 10.89 3.97 -8.85
CA SER A 167 10.52 5.37 -8.65
C SER A 167 10.32 6.06 -10.01
N PRO A 168 9.16 6.67 -10.31
CA PRO A 168 8.97 7.47 -11.53
C PRO A 168 9.89 8.70 -11.58
N HIS A 169 10.59 9.01 -10.48
CA HIS A 169 11.55 10.10 -10.36
C HIS A 169 13.01 9.65 -10.44
N ASP A 170 13.29 8.35 -10.47
CA ASP A 170 14.66 7.86 -10.65
C ASP A 170 14.98 7.61 -12.13
N GLN A 171 15.82 8.48 -12.69
CA GLN A 171 16.32 8.36 -14.06
C GLN A 171 17.58 7.48 -14.17
N SER A 172 18.07 6.89 -13.07
CA SER A 172 19.45 6.42 -12.95
C SER A 172 19.68 4.91 -12.99
N ALA A 173 18.67 4.05 -13.15
CA ALA A 173 18.94 2.62 -13.32
C ALA A 173 17.95 1.86 -14.26
N PRO A 174 18.42 0.84 -15.00
CA PRO A 174 19.62 0.85 -15.81
C PRO A 174 19.35 0.37 -17.26
N MET A 175 20.06 1.00 -18.19
CA MET A 175 20.19 0.64 -19.61
C MET A 175 20.95 -0.70 -19.84
N ARG A 176 20.65 -1.77 -19.08
CA ARG A 176 21.47 -3.01 -19.03
C ARG A 176 20.72 -4.32 -19.30
N LEU A 177 19.52 -4.29 -19.87
CA LEU A 177 18.86 -5.50 -20.38
C LEU A 177 18.02 -5.25 -21.63
N ARG A 178 18.45 -4.32 -22.49
CA ARG A 178 17.96 -4.34 -23.88
C ARG A 178 18.65 -5.51 -24.59
N LEU A 179 17.90 -6.55 -24.88
CA LEU A 179 18.29 -7.52 -25.90
C LEU A 179 18.54 -6.72 -27.19
N THR A 180 19.79 -6.66 -27.66
CA THR A 180 20.08 -6.17 -29.00
C THR A 180 19.35 -7.08 -29.98
N PRO A 181 18.49 -6.56 -30.87
CA PRO A 181 17.87 -7.40 -31.89
C PRO A 181 18.97 -8.04 -32.74
N PRO A 182 18.79 -9.30 -33.18
CA PRO A 182 19.78 -9.96 -34.03
C PRO A 182 20.01 -9.11 -35.28
N ARG A 183 21.29 -8.97 -35.68
CA ARG A 183 21.65 -8.34 -36.95
C ARG A 183 20.84 -9.01 -38.05
N GLN A 184 20.08 -8.22 -38.80
CA GLN A 184 19.64 -8.65 -40.12
C GLN A 184 20.90 -8.76 -40.97
N ASP A 185 21.43 -9.96 -41.12
CA ASP A 185 22.37 -10.25 -42.19
C ASP A 185 21.59 -10.00 -43.48
N SER A 186 21.92 -8.90 -44.15
CA SER A 186 21.47 -8.65 -45.51
C SER A 186 22.02 -9.77 -46.37
N GLU A 187 21.18 -10.75 -46.70
CA GLU A 187 21.40 -11.59 -47.86
C GLU A 187 21.44 -10.67 -49.09
N ASP A 188 22.67 -10.33 -49.47
CA ASP A 188 23.03 -9.76 -50.75
C ASP A 188 22.67 -10.81 -51.82
N LEU A 189 21.40 -10.79 -52.24
CA LEU A 189 20.94 -11.49 -53.44
C LEU A 189 21.58 -10.79 -54.65
N GLY A 190 22.80 -11.20 -54.96
CA GLY A 190 23.49 -10.86 -56.19
C GLY A 190 22.64 -11.28 -57.39
N MET A 191 21.99 -10.29 -58.01
CA MET A 191 21.37 -10.43 -59.33
C MET A 191 22.47 -10.41 -60.40
N PRO A 192 22.61 -11.45 -61.24
CA PRO A 192 23.59 -11.43 -62.32
C PRO A 192 23.16 -10.46 -63.44
N SER A 193 24.09 -9.60 -63.83
CA SER A 193 23.96 -8.66 -64.94
C SER A 193 23.84 -9.41 -66.27
N ALA A 194 22.74 -9.20 -66.99
CA ALA A 194 22.58 -9.66 -68.37
C ALA A 194 23.05 -8.55 -69.32
N HIS A 195 24.25 -8.74 -69.87
CA HIS A 195 24.72 -7.97 -71.01
C HIS A 195 23.99 -8.40 -72.29
N VAL A 196 23.55 -7.39 -73.03
CA VAL A 196 23.05 -7.48 -74.41
C VAL A 196 24.20 -7.81 -75.36
N ALA A 197 23.98 -8.77 -76.24
CA ALA A 197 24.49 -8.82 -77.61
C ALA A 197 23.39 -9.38 -78.51
#